data_AF-A0A225D391-F1
#
_entry.id   AF-A0A225D391-F1
#
_cell.length_a   1.000
_cell.length_b   1.000
_cell.length_c   1.000
_cell.angle_alpha   90.00
_cell.angle_beta   90.00
_cell.angle_gamma   90.00
#
_symmetry.space_group_name_H-M   'P 1'
#
loop_
_entity.id
_entity.type
_entity.pdbx_description
1 polymer ?
#
loop_
_entity_poly.entity_id
_entity_poly.type
_entity_poly.pdbx_seq_one_letter_code
_entity_poly.pdbx_strand_id
1 'polypeptide(L)'
;MSSQFMHRTRLRVIGSDLIERLEDRLTPAASQIPTLIGASQFAVGEDAGGGSTVQVYNSTLGTLRTTFTVPFSSNVTGGIRTAAADFGNTGVADVVAATGPGVTNQVVVLDGTTGAVLDSFQPFETTFTGGLYVTTGDVNGDGIPDLVVTPDQTGGPVVAVYDGASLARGQVTQIDRFFGINDPSFRGGARAAVANINNEPMVVVAAGFGGGPRVAIYDGNDVAQGLAAPSEVVPDFFAFETTLRNGVYLAAGDLNGDGNSDIVFGAGPGGAPRVRVENGQTLITDGGTYTSLDDIPSAQLANFFAGNTNNTGGIRVSVKNLGIGGQAGIVVGSGTGDGSTVTGYTSSSLAISTNPSPIFSFNAFPGFNGGVFVG
;
A
#
# COMPACT_ATOMS: atom_id res chain seq x y z
N MET A 1 -62.38 6.32 -68.98
CA MET A 1 -63.68 6.43 -68.28
C MET A 1 -63.43 5.97 -66.85
N SER A 2 -63.27 6.93 -65.91
CA SER A 2 -64.18 7.20 -64.77
C SER A 2 -64.24 6.02 -63.78
N SER A 3 -64.03 6.11 -62.46
CA SER A 3 -64.34 7.15 -61.48
C SER A 3 -63.55 6.88 -60.19
N GLN A 4 -63.33 7.95 -59.43
CA GLN A 4 -62.76 8.05 -58.08
C GLN A 4 -63.60 7.35 -57.00
N PHE A 5 -62.94 6.92 -55.91
CA PHE A 5 -63.44 7.13 -54.54
C PHE A 5 -62.26 7.45 -53.61
N MET A 6 -62.24 8.68 -53.09
CA MET A 6 -61.33 9.14 -52.05
C MET A 6 -61.77 8.57 -50.69
N HIS A 7 -60.82 8.06 -49.92
CA HIS A 7 -60.91 8.06 -48.45
C HIS A 7 -59.64 8.69 -47.89
N ARG A 8 -59.79 9.88 -47.31
CA ARG A 8 -58.72 10.58 -46.60
C ARG A 8 -58.65 10.03 -45.17
N THR A 9 -57.66 9.20 -44.88
CA THR A 9 -57.28 8.92 -43.49
C THR A 9 -56.29 9.99 -43.04
N ARG A 10 -56.72 10.84 -42.11
CA ARG A 10 -55.84 11.81 -41.43
C ARG A 10 -54.84 11.02 -40.59
N LEU A 11 -53.55 11.12 -40.91
CA LEU A 11 -52.47 10.69 -40.03
C LEU A 11 -52.46 11.64 -38.84
N ARG A 12 -53.03 11.22 -37.70
CA ARG A 12 -52.90 11.92 -36.43
C ARG A 12 -51.48 11.68 -35.93
N VAL A 13 -50.65 12.71 -35.94
CA VAL A 13 -49.37 12.71 -35.23
C VAL A 13 -49.70 12.56 -33.75
N ILE A 14 -49.46 11.37 -33.20
CA ILE A 14 -49.53 11.12 -31.76
C ILE A 14 -48.09 11.22 -31.25
N GLY A 15 -47.85 12.26 -30.46
CA GLY A 15 -46.99 12.24 -29.28
C GLY A 15 -45.51 11.91 -29.47
N SER A 16 -44.69 12.95 -29.35
CA SER A 16 -43.24 12.98 -29.14
C SER A 16 -42.75 12.31 -27.84
N ASP A 17 -43.48 11.33 -27.30
CA ASP A 17 -43.27 10.79 -25.94
C ASP A 17 -42.65 9.38 -25.91
N LEU A 18 -42.18 8.87 -27.06
CA LEU A 18 -41.59 7.53 -27.17
C LEU A 18 -40.13 7.51 -27.67
N ILE A 19 -39.48 8.67 -27.80
CA ILE A 19 -38.06 8.76 -28.21
C ILE A 19 -37.15 9.19 -27.05
N GLU A 20 -37.67 9.79 -25.96
CA GLU A 20 -36.85 10.21 -24.82
C GLU A 20 -36.46 9.10 -23.82
N ARG A 21 -36.83 7.84 -24.04
CA ARG A 21 -36.58 6.75 -23.05
C ARG A 21 -35.62 5.65 -23.49
N LEU A 22 -34.93 5.81 -24.62
CA LEU A 22 -33.96 4.83 -25.12
C LEU A 22 -32.54 5.35 -25.27
N GLU A 23 -32.31 6.67 -25.19
CA GLU A 23 -30.95 7.23 -25.28
C GLU A 23 -30.22 7.26 -23.91
N ASP A 24 -30.96 7.11 -22.81
CA ASP A 24 -30.44 7.21 -21.44
C ASP A 24 -30.05 5.85 -20.81
N ARG A 25 -29.90 4.80 -21.63
CA ARG A 25 -29.61 3.43 -21.15
C ARG A 25 -28.41 2.75 -21.77
N LEU A 26 -27.62 3.44 -22.60
CA LEU A 26 -26.42 2.86 -23.22
C LEU A 26 -25.26 3.87 -23.33
N THR A 27 -25.06 4.71 -22.33
CA THR A 27 -23.68 5.07 -21.99
C THR A 27 -23.15 3.92 -21.14
N PRO A 28 -22.17 3.12 -21.62
CA PRO A 28 -21.33 2.40 -20.68
C PRO A 28 -20.84 3.47 -19.71
N ALA A 29 -20.99 3.25 -18.40
CA ALA A 29 -20.23 4.03 -17.43
C ALA A 29 -18.79 4.01 -17.95
N ALA A 30 -18.26 5.18 -18.31
CA ALA A 30 -16.86 5.27 -18.69
C ALA A 30 -16.11 4.63 -17.53
N SER A 31 -15.43 3.51 -17.77
CA SER A 31 -14.58 2.88 -16.77
C SER A 31 -13.70 3.99 -16.24
N GLN A 32 -13.95 4.42 -15.00
CA GLN A 32 -13.17 5.51 -14.44
C GLN A 32 -11.74 5.01 -14.37
N ILE A 33 -10.83 5.76 -15.00
CA ILE A 33 -9.42 5.43 -14.94
C ILE A 33 -9.01 5.70 -13.48
N PRO A 34 -8.40 4.72 -12.78
CA PRO A 34 -8.13 4.84 -11.35
C PRO A 34 -7.26 6.08 -11.13
N THR A 35 -7.67 6.96 -10.22
CA THR A 35 -6.90 8.15 -9.86
C THR A 35 -6.38 7.94 -8.45
N LEU A 36 -5.20 7.34 -8.32
CA LEU A 36 -4.49 7.38 -7.05
C LEU A 36 -3.95 8.80 -6.87
N ILE A 37 -4.52 9.54 -5.91
CA ILE A 37 -3.85 10.73 -5.35
C ILE A 37 -2.70 10.19 -4.50
N GLY A 38 -1.51 10.12 -5.09
CA GLY A 38 -0.35 9.52 -4.44
C GLY A 38 0.94 9.82 -5.19
N ALA A 39 2.07 9.54 -4.54
CA ALA A 39 3.40 9.79 -5.08
C ALA A 39 3.62 9.12 -6.45
N SER A 40 4.12 9.90 -7.42
CA SER A 40 4.63 9.39 -8.70
C SER A 40 6.07 8.87 -8.59
N GLN A 41 6.54 8.69 -7.36
CA GLN A 41 7.84 8.16 -7.04
C GLN A 41 7.74 7.06 -5.99
N PHE A 42 8.72 6.17 -5.98
CA PHE A 42 8.90 5.19 -4.92
C PHE A 42 10.35 5.19 -4.45
N ALA A 43 10.53 4.86 -3.19
CA ALA A 43 11.83 4.75 -2.55
C ALA A 43 12.22 3.27 -2.42
N VAL A 44 13.52 2.99 -2.58
CA VAL A 44 14.10 1.66 -2.46
C VAL A 44 15.26 1.71 -1.47
N GLY A 45 15.18 0.90 -0.42
CA GLY A 45 16.23 0.72 0.58
C GLY A 45 16.83 -0.68 0.48
N GLU A 46 18.15 -0.79 0.66
CA GLU A 46 18.81 -2.08 0.82
C GLU A 46 18.33 -2.75 2.12
N ASP A 47 18.07 -4.05 2.07
CA ASP A 47 17.81 -4.86 3.28
C ASP A 47 19.12 -5.16 4.04
N ALA A 48 19.10 -6.11 4.98
CA ALA A 48 20.23 -6.46 5.83
C ALA A 48 21.53 -6.71 5.04
N GLY A 49 22.62 -6.10 5.52
CA GLY A 49 23.94 -6.11 4.88
C GLY A 49 24.19 -4.98 3.87
N GLY A 50 23.19 -4.15 3.59
CA GLY A 50 23.32 -2.95 2.76
C GLY A 50 24.00 -1.77 3.46
N GLY A 51 24.11 -0.65 2.73
CA GLY A 51 24.60 0.63 3.24
C GLY A 51 23.48 1.53 3.78
N SER A 52 23.80 2.81 3.93
CA SER A 52 22.86 3.85 4.40
C SER A 52 22.29 4.69 3.26
N THR A 53 22.06 4.10 2.08
CA THR A 53 21.55 4.81 0.91
C THR A 53 20.13 4.39 0.54
N VAL A 54 19.31 5.38 0.16
CA VAL A 54 17.98 5.17 -0.41
C VAL A 54 17.98 5.70 -1.84
N GLN A 55 17.49 4.89 -2.77
CA GLN A 55 17.32 5.28 -4.17
C GLN A 55 15.86 5.63 -4.44
N VAL A 56 15.61 6.72 -5.16
CA VAL A 56 14.27 7.19 -5.52
C VAL A 56 14.08 7.03 -7.01
N TYR A 57 12.94 6.46 -7.39
CA TYR A 57 12.61 6.12 -8.77
C TYR A 57 11.33 6.80 -9.23
N ASN A 58 11.24 7.09 -10.52
CA ASN A 58 9.96 7.45 -11.14
C ASN A 58 9.09 6.19 -11.28
N SER A 59 7.82 6.28 -10.91
CA SER A 59 6.89 5.17 -10.82
C SER A 59 6.54 4.57 -12.20
N THR A 60 6.26 5.37 -13.23
CA THR A 60 5.81 4.86 -14.54
C THR A 60 6.87 4.07 -15.31
N LEU A 61 8.15 4.42 -15.17
CA LEU A 61 9.24 3.86 -15.98
C LEU A 61 10.30 3.10 -15.16
N GLY A 62 10.22 3.11 -13.83
CA GLY A 62 11.23 2.50 -12.98
C GLY A 62 12.64 3.10 -13.17
N THR A 63 12.73 4.36 -13.61
CA THR A 63 14.02 5.03 -13.85
C THR A 63 14.50 5.72 -12.58
N LEU A 64 15.79 5.55 -12.24
CA LEU A 64 16.40 6.23 -11.10
C LEU A 64 16.31 7.75 -11.27
N ARG A 65 15.74 8.42 -10.27
CA ARG A 65 15.65 9.88 -10.20
C ARG A 65 16.82 10.46 -9.40
N THR A 66 17.07 9.90 -8.23
CA THR A 66 18.13 10.38 -7.33
C THR A 66 18.49 9.30 -6.31
N THR A 67 19.62 9.49 -5.64
CA THR A 67 20.08 8.66 -4.52
C THR A 67 20.41 9.57 -3.36
N PHE A 68 19.85 9.28 -2.19
CA PHE A 68 20.16 9.96 -0.94
C PHE A 68 21.01 9.09 -0.04
N THR A 69 22.02 9.69 0.58
CA THR A 69 22.69 9.09 1.75
C THR A 69 21.93 9.56 2.98
N VAL A 70 21.37 8.64 3.74
CA VAL A 70 20.53 8.95 4.89
C VAL A 70 21.42 9.15 6.13
N PRO A 71 21.34 10.30 6.82
CA PRO A 71 22.19 10.60 7.97
C PRO A 71 21.67 9.91 9.25
N PHE A 72 21.75 8.58 9.30
CA PHE A 72 21.49 7.84 10.54
C PHE A 72 22.59 8.10 11.57
N SER A 73 22.19 8.10 12.85
CA SER A 73 23.07 8.31 14.01
C SER A 73 24.03 7.16 14.28
N SER A 74 23.84 6.02 13.63
CA SER A 74 24.64 4.80 13.75
C SER A 74 24.77 4.09 12.40
N ASN A 75 25.82 3.27 12.24
CA ASN A 75 26.00 2.47 11.04
C ASN A 75 24.90 1.41 10.92
N VAL A 76 24.03 1.55 9.91
CA VAL A 76 22.87 0.67 9.71
C VAL A 76 23.28 -0.56 8.92
N THR A 77 23.23 -1.73 9.56
CA THR A 77 23.45 -3.04 8.91
C THR A 77 22.19 -3.87 8.80
N GLY A 78 21.11 -3.49 9.50
CA GLY A 78 19.82 -4.17 9.48
C GLY A 78 18.95 -3.85 8.27
N GLY A 79 19.44 -3.05 7.32
CA GLY A 79 18.71 -2.54 6.17
C GLY A 79 17.89 -1.29 6.48
N ILE A 80 17.34 -0.67 5.44
CA ILE A 80 16.53 0.55 5.49
C ILE A 80 15.11 0.23 5.03
N ARG A 81 14.11 0.47 5.87
CA ARG A 81 12.70 0.45 5.46
C ARG A 81 12.37 1.84 4.93
N THR A 82 11.68 1.88 3.80
CA THR A 82 11.40 3.13 3.09
C THR A 82 9.92 3.33 2.89
N ALA A 83 9.49 4.59 2.85
CA ALA A 83 8.20 5.01 2.31
C ALA A 83 8.39 6.32 1.52
N ALA A 84 7.49 6.59 0.57
CA ALA A 84 7.49 7.81 -0.22
C ALA A 84 6.09 8.42 -0.31
N ALA A 85 5.97 9.69 0.12
CA ALA A 85 4.74 10.48 0.11
C ALA A 85 5.06 11.98 -0.02
N ASP A 86 4.15 12.76 -0.60
CA ASP A 86 4.32 14.20 -0.77
C ASP A 86 3.72 14.95 0.43
N PHE A 87 4.49 15.05 1.53
CA PHE A 87 4.04 15.70 2.75
C PHE A 87 3.90 17.22 2.57
N GLY A 88 4.70 17.80 1.68
CA GLY A 88 4.68 19.23 1.37
C GLY A 88 3.69 19.67 0.30
N ASN A 89 2.95 18.74 -0.32
CA ASN A 89 2.06 18.97 -1.47
C ASN A 89 2.76 19.75 -2.61
N THR A 90 3.98 19.34 -2.92
CA THR A 90 4.87 19.98 -3.92
C THR A 90 4.81 19.31 -5.30
N GLY A 91 4.13 18.16 -5.41
CA GLY A 91 4.16 17.25 -6.55
C GLY A 91 5.38 16.32 -6.57
N VAL A 92 6.28 16.44 -5.60
CA VAL A 92 7.46 15.59 -5.43
C VAL A 92 7.35 14.87 -4.09
N ALA A 93 7.35 13.55 -4.11
CA ALA A 93 7.35 12.79 -2.87
C ALA A 93 8.63 12.97 -2.07
N ASP A 94 8.46 13.27 -0.80
CA ASP A 94 9.44 13.17 0.26
C ASP A 94 9.74 11.70 0.57
N VAL A 95 10.89 11.46 1.18
CA VAL A 95 11.40 10.11 1.46
C VAL A 95 11.46 9.90 2.96
N VAL A 96 10.77 8.87 3.44
CA VAL A 96 10.93 8.37 4.80
C VAL A 96 11.89 7.19 4.76
N ALA A 97 12.92 7.25 5.60
CA ALA A 97 13.89 6.18 5.78
C ALA A 97 13.93 5.80 7.27
N ALA A 98 13.78 4.51 7.56
CA ALA A 98 13.75 3.99 8.91
C ALA A 98 14.76 2.85 9.10
N THR A 99 15.42 2.84 10.25
CA THR A 99 16.43 1.84 10.58
C THR A 99 15.84 0.45 10.77
N GLY A 100 16.48 -0.56 10.17
CA GLY A 100 16.26 -1.96 10.48
C GLY A 100 16.83 -2.41 11.83
N PRO A 101 16.70 -3.72 12.16
CA PRO A 101 17.18 -4.30 13.41
C PRO A 101 18.69 -4.11 13.66
N GLY A 102 19.07 -4.08 14.94
CA GLY A 102 20.47 -4.08 15.40
C GLY A 102 21.05 -2.70 15.74
N VAL A 103 20.34 -1.63 15.42
CA VAL A 103 20.71 -0.25 15.74
C VAL A 103 19.55 0.48 16.41
N THR A 104 19.80 1.71 16.86
CA THR A 104 18.76 2.52 17.49
C THR A 104 17.60 2.77 16.52
N ASN A 105 16.36 2.75 17.02
CA ASN A 105 15.17 2.99 16.21
C ASN A 105 15.11 4.46 15.79
N GLN A 106 15.43 4.75 14.53
CA GLN A 106 15.45 6.10 14.00
C GLN A 106 14.67 6.18 12.69
N VAL A 107 13.82 7.21 12.60
CA VAL A 107 13.20 7.67 11.38
C VAL A 107 13.92 8.95 10.93
N VAL A 108 14.15 9.06 9.62
CA VAL A 108 14.62 10.28 8.96
C VAL A 108 13.66 10.58 7.82
N VAL A 109 13.13 11.80 7.79
CA VAL A 109 12.30 12.32 6.71
C VAL A 109 13.16 13.28 5.89
N LEU A 110 13.27 13.02 4.60
CA LEU A 110 14.05 13.80 3.65
C LEU A 110 13.14 14.50 2.65
N ASP A 111 13.41 15.77 2.39
CA ASP A 111 12.81 16.52 1.29
C ASP A 111 13.14 15.83 -0.03
N GLY A 112 12.12 15.46 -0.80
CA GLY A 112 12.26 14.66 -2.01
C GLY A 112 12.98 15.37 -3.16
N THR A 113 13.10 16.70 -3.10
CA THR A 113 13.72 17.51 -4.15
C THR A 113 15.19 17.79 -3.85
N THR A 114 15.51 18.11 -2.60
CA THR A 114 16.81 18.61 -2.16
C THR A 114 17.61 17.56 -1.39
N GLY A 115 16.94 16.56 -0.81
CA GLY A 115 17.55 15.61 0.13
C GLY A 115 17.86 16.21 1.51
N ALA A 116 17.38 17.43 1.80
CA ALA A 116 17.52 18.02 3.12
C ALA A 116 16.71 17.21 4.14
N VAL A 117 17.22 17.08 5.36
CA VAL A 117 16.47 16.46 6.46
C VAL A 117 15.37 17.42 6.90
N LEU A 118 14.12 17.02 6.72
CA LEU A 118 12.94 17.70 7.26
C LEU A 118 12.80 17.38 8.74
N ASP A 119 12.91 16.10 9.09
CA ASP A 119 12.79 15.62 10.46
C ASP A 119 13.66 14.38 10.74
N SER A 120 14.06 14.21 12.00
CA SER A 120 14.63 12.95 12.48
C SER A 120 14.32 12.70 13.95
N PHE A 121 13.79 11.52 14.26
CA PHE A 121 13.30 11.20 15.59
C PHE A 121 13.30 9.68 15.88
N GLN A 122 13.08 9.34 17.15
CA GLN A 122 12.96 7.97 17.63
C GLN A 122 11.51 7.71 18.07
N PRO A 123 10.73 6.89 17.34
CA PRO A 123 9.30 6.70 17.61
C PRO A 123 9.01 5.82 18.83
N PHE A 124 9.98 5.01 19.28
CA PHE A 124 9.86 4.09 20.41
C PHE A 124 10.98 4.30 21.43
N GLU A 125 11.04 3.47 22.46
CA GLU A 125 12.01 3.57 23.55
C GLU A 125 13.44 3.63 23.00
N THR A 126 14.29 4.48 23.57
CA THR A 126 15.64 4.74 23.04
C THR A 126 16.55 3.50 23.01
N THR A 127 16.26 2.51 23.87
CA THR A 127 16.95 1.22 23.94
C THR A 127 16.39 0.17 22.98
N PHE A 128 15.28 0.44 22.30
CA PHE A 128 14.70 -0.49 21.34
C PHE A 128 15.54 -0.53 20.06
N THR A 129 16.04 -1.71 19.73
CA THR A 129 16.89 -1.97 18.55
C THR A 129 16.30 -3.03 17.62
N GLY A 130 15.00 -3.29 17.75
CA GLY A 130 14.30 -4.30 16.95
C GLY A 130 14.07 -3.91 15.50
N GLY A 131 14.35 -2.66 15.13
CA GLY A 131 14.07 -2.10 13.82
C GLY A 131 12.64 -1.60 13.68
N LEU A 132 12.39 -0.92 12.57
CA LEU A 132 11.15 -0.23 12.27
C LEU A 132 10.56 -0.70 10.94
N TYR A 133 9.25 -0.57 10.80
CA TYR A 133 8.55 -0.46 9.52
C TYR A 133 7.89 0.90 9.41
N VAL A 134 7.85 1.42 8.18
CA VAL A 134 7.20 2.69 7.85
C VAL A 134 6.28 2.50 6.66
N THR A 135 5.14 3.18 6.69
CA THR A 135 4.23 3.33 5.56
C THR A 135 3.60 4.71 5.62
N THR A 136 2.94 5.13 4.55
CA THR A 136 2.31 6.45 4.46
C THR A 136 0.94 6.37 3.84
N GLY A 137 0.03 7.23 4.29
CA GLY A 137 -1.28 7.47 3.69
C GLY A 137 -2.11 8.41 4.56
N ASP A 138 -3.11 9.05 3.97
CA ASP A 138 -3.92 10.07 4.64
C ASP A 138 -4.87 9.41 5.66
N VAL A 139 -4.54 9.51 6.95
CA VAL A 139 -5.33 8.93 8.04
C VAL A 139 -6.30 9.97 8.59
N ASN A 140 -5.87 11.23 8.67
CA ASN A 140 -6.66 12.32 9.25
C ASN A 140 -7.65 12.99 8.26
N GLY A 141 -7.58 12.66 6.98
CA GLY A 141 -8.47 13.14 5.92
C GLY A 141 -8.17 14.57 5.44
N ASP A 142 -6.98 15.11 5.70
CA ASP A 142 -6.61 16.48 5.33
C ASP A 142 -6.05 16.61 3.89
N GLY A 143 -5.90 15.49 3.18
CA GLY A 143 -5.35 15.42 1.83
C GLY A 143 -3.82 15.35 1.76
N ILE A 144 -3.13 15.34 2.91
CA ILE A 144 -1.69 15.14 3.04
C ILE A 144 -1.47 13.75 3.66
N PRO A 145 -0.65 12.86 3.06
CA PRO A 145 -0.41 11.56 3.65
C PRO A 145 0.23 11.66 5.04
N ASP A 146 -0.22 10.85 6.00
CA ASP A 146 0.40 10.71 7.31
C ASP A 146 1.47 9.61 7.30
N LEU A 147 2.32 9.60 8.33
CA LEU A 147 3.35 8.59 8.54
C LEU A 147 2.92 7.60 9.62
N VAL A 148 2.84 6.31 9.27
CA VAL A 148 2.64 5.23 10.24
C VAL A 148 3.96 4.50 10.46
N VAL A 149 4.33 4.35 11.73
CA VAL A 149 5.56 3.68 12.16
C VAL A 149 5.22 2.53 13.12
N THR A 150 5.82 1.36 12.88
CA THR A 150 5.60 0.16 13.69
C THR A 150 6.94 -0.48 14.08
N PRO A 151 7.05 -1.13 15.26
CA PRO A 151 8.22 -1.93 15.61
C PRO A 151 8.32 -3.18 14.72
N ASP A 152 9.54 -3.62 14.41
CA ASP A 152 9.82 -4.91 13.77
C ASP A 152 10.18 -5.98 14.81
N GLN A 153 11.35 -6.61 14.71
CA GLN A 153 11.71 -7.79 15.51
C GLN A 153 11.74 -7.46 17.00
N THR A 154 11.23 -8.36 17.85
CA THR A 154 11.18 -8.19 19.32
C THR A 154 10.30 -7.04 19.82
N GLY A 155 9.72 -6.23 18.94
CA GLY A 155 8.84 -5.12 19.29
C GLY A 155 7.40 -5.54 19.54
N GLY A 156 6.66 -4.78 20.35
CA GLY A 156 5.23 -5.00 20.54
C GLY A 156 4.41 -4.69 19.29
N PRO A 157 3.13 -5.07 19.23
CA PRO A 157 2.22 -4.74 18.12
C PRO A 157 1.73 -3.29 18.18
N VAL A 158 2.64 -2.34 18.41
CA VAL A 158 2.29 -0.93 18.54
C VAL A 158 2.25 -0.30 17.14
N VAL A 159 1.21 0.47 16.88
CA VAL A 159 1.09 1.35 15.72
C VAL A 159 1.20 2.78 16.23
N ALA A 160 2.14 3.56 15.70
CA ALA A 160 2.29 4.98 15.98
C ALA A 160 2.06 5.79 14.70
N VAL A 161 1.13 6.75 14.75
CA VAL A 161 0.74 7.56 13.59
C VAL A 161 1.17 9.00 13.82
N TYR A 162 1.79 9.61 12.82
CA TYR A 162 2.33 10.96 12.85
C TYR A 162 1.78 11.80 11.70
N ASP A 163 1.43 13.04 12.01
CA ASP A 163 0.84 14.00 11.08
C ASP A 163 1.84 14.41 9.99
N GLY A 164 1.50 14.11 8.73
CA GLY A 164 2.38 14.39 7.59
C GLY A 164 2.61 15.88 7.36
N ALA A 165 1.56 16.68 7.49
CA ALA A 165 1.61 18.14 7.32
C ALA A 165 2.54 18.82 8.34
N SER A 166 2.69 18.24 9.53
CA SER A 166 3.63 18.67 10.56
C SER A 166 5.06 18.26 10.21
N LEU A 167 5.28 17.02 9.73
CA LEU A 167 6.61 16.55 9.31
C LEU A 167 7.20 17.41 8.19
N ALA A 168 6.37 17.85 7.23
CA ALA A 168 6.79 18.79 6.18
C ALA A 168 7.31 20.14 6.71
N ARG A 169 6.94 20.50 7.96
CA ARG A 169 7.34 21.74 8.64
C ARG A 169 8.41 21.53 9.71
N GLY A 170 9.03 20.34 9.75
CA GLY A 170 10.03 19.99 10.76
C GLY A 170 9.43 19.84 12.17
N GLN A 171 8.22 19.32 12.25
CA GLN A 171 7.49 19.09 13.49
C GLN A 171 6.99 17.65 13.58
N VAL A 172 7.37 16.96 14.65
CA VAL A 172 6.89 15.60 14.94
C VAL A 172 5.64 15.69 15.82
N THR A 173 4.46 15.59 15.20
CA THR A 173 3.17 15.56 15.89
C THR A 173 2.58 14.16 15.80
N GLN A 174 2.38 13.48 16.93
CA GLN A 174 1.74 12.16 16.96
C GLN A 174 0.22 12.33 16.95
N ILE A 175 -0.47 11.70 15.99
CA ILE A 175 -1.94 11.63 15.90
C ILE A 175 -2.44 10.59 16.91
N ASP A 176 -1.89 9.38 16.86
CA ASP A 176 -2.35 8.27 17.69
C ASP A 176 -1.24 7.24 17.99
N ARG A 177 -1.47 6.44 19.03
CA ARG A 177 -0.68 5.25 19.36
C ARG A 177 -1.55 4.20 20.03
N PHE A 178 -1.67 3.03 19.40
CA PHE A 178 -2.50 1.93 19.89
C PHE A 178 -1.86 0.55 19.61
N PHE A 179 -2.46 -0.52 20.15
CA PHE A 179 -2.09 -1.90 19.80
C PHE A 179 -2.87 -2.35 18.57
N GLY A 180 -2.19 -2.55 17.44
CA GLY A 180 -2.83 -2.97 16.19
C GLY A 180 -2.96 -4.49 16.00
N ILE A 181 -2.52 -5.28 16.98
CA ILE A 181 -2.83 -6.70 17.10
C ILE A 181 -3.25 -6.91 18.55
N ASN A 182 -4.41 -7.53 18.76
CA ASN A 182 -4.96 -7.79 20.09
C ASN A 182 -4.24 -8.94 20.80
N ASP A 183 -2.96 -8.73 21.10
CA ASP A 183 -2.10 -9.51 21.99
C ASP A 183 -0.96 -8.59 22.48
N PRO A 184 -1.13 -7.89 23.62
CA PRO A 184 -0.10 -6.99 24.16
C PRO A 184 1.22 -7.69 24.51
N SER A 185 1.22 -9.02 24.64
CA SER A 185 2.42 -9.83 24.91
C SER A 185 3.18 -10.23 23.65
N PHE A 186 2.58 -10.05 22.48
CA PHE A 186 3.21 -10.35 21.19
C PHE A 186 4.46 -9.49 20.99
N ARG A 187 5.53 -10.10 20.48
CA ARG A 187 6.85 -9.44 20.27
C ARG A 187 7.38 -9.61 18.84
N GLY A 188 6.49 -9.81 17.89
CA GLY A 188 6.83 -9.94 16.48
C GLY A 188 6.81 -8.65 15.68
N GLY A 189 6.46 -7.54 16.33
CA GLY A 189 6.19 -6.27 15.67
C GLY A 189 4.89 -6.27 14.86
N ALA A 190 4.69 -5.21 14.11
CA ALA A 190 3.58 -5.06 13.20
C ALA A 190 4.06 -4.51 11.84
N ARG A 191 3.20 -4.58 10.84
CA ARG A 191 3.31 -3.85 9.57
C ARG A 191 1.96 -3.21 9.33
N ALA A 192 1.93 -2.02 8.77
CA ALA A 192 0.69 -1.31 8.50
C ALA A 192 0.59 -0.89 7.03
N ALA A 193 -0.63 -0.65 6.59
CA ALA A 193 -0.97 0.10 5.39
C ALA A 193 -2.15 1.01 5.71
N VAL A 194 -2.23 2.15 5.03
CA VAL A 194 -3.38 3.05 5.09
C VAL A 194 -4.18 2.85 3.82
N ALA A 195 -5.48 2.65 3.97
CA ALA A 195 -6.42 2.43 2.88
C ALA A 195 -7.55 3.46 2.98
N ASN A 196 -8.16 3.81 1.86
CA ASN A 196 -9.43 4.52 1.83
C ASN A 196 -10.49 3.61 1.23
N ILE A 197 -11.52 3.26 1.99
CA ILE A 197 -12.60 2.37 1.55
C ILE A 197 -13.93 3.06 1.88
N ASN A 198 -14.79 3.24 0.88
CA ASN A 198 -16.03 4.05 0.96
C ASN A 198 -15.82 5.52 1.35
N ASN A 199 -14.70 6.14 0.96
CA ASN A 199 -14.29 7.48 1.41
C ASN A 199 -13.96 7.56 2.91
N GLU A 200 -13.80 6.42 3.59
CA GLU A 200 -13.40 6.36 4.99
C GLU A 200 -11.94 5.89 5.08
N PRO A 201 -11.07 6.57 5.84
CA PRO A 201 -9.71 6.11 6.07
C PRO A 201 -9.72 4.84 6.93
N MET A 202 -8.83 3.91 6.62
CA MET A 202 -8.67 2.63 7.30
C MET A 202 -7.19 2.43 7.62
N VAL A 203 -6.89 1.88 8.79
CA VAL A 203 -5.54 1.43 9.15
C VAL A 203 -5.52 -0.10 9.16
N VAL A 204 -4.91 -0.69 8.14
CA VAL A 204 -4.76 -2.15 8.02
C VAL A 204 -3.46 -2.56 8.71
N VAL A 205 -3.54 -3.46 9.68
CA VAL A 205 -2.39 -3.89 10.48
C VAL A 205 -2.20 -5.39 10.35
N ALA A 206 -0.99 -5.80 10.00
CA ALA A 206 -0.57 -7.19 9.99
C ALA A 206 0.39 -7.49 11.13
N ALA A 207 0.25 -8.69 11.69
CA ALA A 207 1.24 -9.20 12.61
C ALA A 207 2.56 -9.47 11.89
N GLY A 208 3.67 -9.14 12.55
CA GLY A 208 5.00 -9.48 12.08
C GLY A 208 5.41 -10.92 12.37
N PHE A 209 6.72 -11.13 12.50
CA PHE A 209 7.31 -12.46 12.67
C PHE A 209 6.80 -13.13 13.95
N GLY A 210 6.38 -14.39 13.87
CA GLY A 210 5.79 -15.17 14.96
C GLY A 210 4.27 -15.05 15.08
N GLY A 211 3.63 -14.00 14.53
CA GLY A 211 2.20 -13.75 14.67
C GLY A 211 1.32 -14.46 13.63
N GLY A 212 1.96 -15.09 12.64
CA GLY A 212 1.27 -15.60 11.45
C GLY A 212 0.82 -14.47 10.52
N PRO A 213 0.17 -14.80 9.40
CA PRO A 213 -0.33 -13.82 8.45
C PRO A 213 -1.65 -13.20 8.95
N ARG A 214 -1.76 -12.91 10.25
CA ARG A 214 -2.95 -12.32 10.91
C ARG A 214 -3.04 -10.84 10.55
N VAL A 215 -4.24 -10.39 10.19
CA VAL A 215 -4.54 -9.02 9.76
C VAL A 215 -5.75 -8.51 10.52
N ALA A 216 -5.66 -7.28 11.00
CA ALA A 216 -6.73 -6.49 11.59
C ALA A 216 -6.96 -5.24 10.72
N ILE A 217 -8.18 -4.73 10.67
CA ILE A 217 -8.52 -3.48 9.99
C ILE A 217 -9.21 -2.56 10.98
N TYR A 218 -8.66 -1.37 11.19
CA TYR A 218 -9.17 -0.38 12.12
C TYR A 218 -9.83 0.78 11.38
N ASP A 219 -10.87 1.34 11.99
CA ASP A 219 -11.49 2.60 11.56
C ASP A 219 -10.46 3.73 11.70
N GLY A 220 -10.06 4.30 10.56
CA GLY A 220 -9.08 5.39 10.53
C GLY A 220 -9.60 6.69 11.11
N ASN A 221 -10.92 6.90 11.19
CA ASN A 221 -11.47 8.09 11.86
C ASN A 221 -11.26 8.03 13.38
N ASP A 222 -11.37 6.83 13.97
CA ASP A 222 -11.05 6.62 15.39
C ASP A 222 -9.55 6.89 15.63
N VAL A 223 -8.70 6.42 14.72
CA VAL A 223 -7.25 6.70 14.76
C VAL A 223 -6.97 8.19 14.60
N ALA A 224 -7.60 8.88 13.65
CA ALA A 224 -7.44 10.31 13.43
C ALA A 224 -7.84 11.17 14.65
N GLN A 225 -8.82 10.69 15.43
CA GLN A 225 -9.25 11.32 16.67
C GLN A 225 -8.36 10.98 17.88
N GLY A 226 -7.37 10.09 17.72
CA GLY A 226 -6.49 9.65 18.79
C GLY A 226 -7.23 8.81 19.85
N LEU A 227 -8.23 8.02 19.44
CA LEU A 227 -8.96 7.17 20.36
C LEU A 227 -8.05 6.04 20.87
N ALA A 228 -7.98 5.87 22.19
CA ALA A 228 -7.09 4.88 22.82
C ALA A 228 -7.36 3.41 22.41
N ALA A 229 -8.55 3.13 21.87
CA ALA A 229 -8.95 1.83 21.35
C ALA A 229 -9.79 2.03 20.08
N PRO A 230 -9.15 2.19 18.91
CA PRO A 230 -9.85 2.31 17.65
C PRO A 230 -10.66 1.06 17.35
N SER A 231 -11.82 1.24 16.71
CA SER A 231 -12.74 0.16 16.40
C SER A 231 -12.18 -0.73 15.28
N GLU A 232 -12.20 -2.06 15.47
CA GLU A 232 -11.98 -3.01 14.38
C GLU A 232 -13.22 -3.05 13.48
N VAL A 233 -13.05 -2.81 12.18
CA VAL A 233 -14.18 -2.78 11.22
C VAL A 233 -14.61 -4.17 10.78
N VAL A 234 -13.72 -5.16 10.89
CA VAL A 234 -13.98 -6.58 10.69
C VAL A 234 -13.18 -7.40 11.71
N PRO A 235 -13.62 -8.60 12.09
CA PRO A 235 -12.79 -9.51 12.88
C PRO A 235 -11.51 -9.89 12.14
N ASP A 236 -10.45 -10.13 12.90
CA ASP A 236 -9.16 -10.54 12.35
C ASP A 236 -9.24 -11.81 11.49
N PHE A 237 -8.44 -11.81 10.44
CA PHE A 237 -8.37 -12.91 9.48
C PHE A 237 -6.93 -13.23 9.10
N PHE A 238 -6.73 -14.38 8.45
CA PHE A 238 -5.44 -14.78 7.90
C PHE A 238 -5.33 -14.48 6.40
N ALA A 239 -4.27 -13.77 6.00
CA ALA A 239 -4.01 -13.43 4.59
C ALA A 239 -3.43 -14.60 3.77
N PHE A 240 -2.79 -15.55 4.47
CA PHE A 240 -2.20 -16.76 3.91
C PHE A 240 -2.50 -17.93 4.85
N GLU A 241 -1.92 -19.10 4.56
CA GLU A 241 -2.18 -20.33 5.28
C GLU A 241 -1.95 -20.17 6.80
N THR A 242 -2.92 -20.60 7.60
CA THR A 242 -2.98 -20.35 9.06
C THR A 242 -1.86 -21.01 9.86
N THR A 243 -1.12 -21.96 9.25
CA THR A 243 0.05 -22.61 9.84
C THR A 243 1.32 -21.78 9.73
N LEU A 244 1.33 -20.75 8.87
CA LEU A 244 2.49 -19.88 8.70
C LEU A 244 2.68 -18.99 9.93
N ARG A 245 3.94 -18.65 10.22
CA ARG A 245 4.33 -17.78 11.35
C ARG A 245 5.21 -16.62 10.91
N ASN A 246 5.32 -16.38 9.61
CA ASN A 246 6.32 -15.49 9.05
C ASN A 246 5.86 -14.02 8.91
N GLY A 247 4.64 -13.72 9.35
CA GLY A 247 3.99 -12.43 9.10
C GLY A 247 3.66 -12.22 7.62
N VAL A 248 3.22 -11.01 7.30
CA VAL A 248 2.86 -10.59 5.94
C VAL A 248 3.22 -9.12 5.73
N TYR A 249 3.74 -8.78 4.55
CA TYR A 249 3.93 -7.40 4.09
C TYR A 249 2.61 -6.84 3.55
N LEU A 250 2.34 -5.57 3.80
CA LEU A 250 1.10 -4.91 3.43
C LEU A 250 1.35 -3.67 2.58
N ALA A 251 0.46 -3.43 1.63
CA ALA A 251 0.24 -2.15 0.99
C ALA A 251 -1.24 -2.04 0.61
N ALA A 252 -1.72 -0.83 0.32
CA ALA A 252 -3.09 -0.63 -0.12
C ALA A 252 -3.20 0.49 -1.15
N GLY A 253 -4.22 0.41 -2.00
CA GLY A 253 -4.61 1.43 -2.98
C GLY A 253 -5.53 0.85 -4.06
N ASP A 254 -6.20 1.73 -4.81
CA ASP A 254 -7.25 1.36 -5.78
C ASP A 254 -6.66 0.68 -7.05
N LEU A 255 -6.60 -0.65 -7.05
CA LEU A 255 -6.02 -1.45 -8.12
C LEU A 255 -7.08 -1.92 -9.12
N ASN A 256 -8.37 -1.93 -8.80
CA ASN A 256 -9.42 -2.32 -9.73
C ASN A 256 -10.18 -1.14 -10.36
N GLY A 257 -9.96 0.09 -9.88
CA GLY A 257 -10.59 1.31 -10.36
C GLY A 257 -11.99 1.57 -9.84
N ASP A 258 -12.38 0.94 -8.72
CA ASP A 258 -13.70 1.13 -8.12
C ASP A 258 -13.77 2.33 -7.16
N GLY A 259 -12.66 3.04 -6.97
CA GLY A 259 -12.54 4.19 -6.08
C GLY A 259 -12.28 3.82 -4.62
N ASN A 260 -12.22 2.53 -4.29
CA ASN A 260 -11.83 2.02 -2.98
C ASN A 260 -10.44 1.40 -3.06
N SER A 261 -9.71 1.46 -1.95
CA SER A 261 -8.42 0.81 -1.84
C SER A 261 -8.57 -0.70 -1.79
N ASP A 262 -7.81 -1.39 -2.62
CA ASP A 262 -7.58 -2.83 -2.53
C ASP A 262 -6.39 -3.10 -1.61
N ILE A 263 -6.37 -4.27 -0.98
CA ILE A 263 -5.32 -4.65 -0.03
C ILE A 263 -4.36 -5.65 -0.69
N VAL A 264 -3.07 -5.32 -0.64
CA VAL A 264 -1.99 -6.12 -1.21
C VAL A 264 -1.20 -6.79 -0.10
N PHE A 265 -1.09 -8.11 -0.19
CA PHE A 265 -0.36 -8.96 0.74
C PHE A 265 0.87 -9.56 0.06
N GLY A 266 2.05 -9.31 0.60
CA GLY A 266 3.30 -9.96 0.21
C GLY A 266 3.73 -10.98 1.26
N ALA A 267 4.04 -12.20 0.87
CA ALA A 267 4.49 -13.24 1.80
C ALA A 267 5.71 -12.77 2.63
N GLY A 268 5.67 -13.00 3.95
CA GLY A 268 6.75 -12.64 4.87
C GLY A 268 8.03 -13.49 4.74
N PRO A 269 9.10 -13.16 5.48
CA PRO A 269 10.36 -13.90 5.44
C PRO A 269 10.21 -15.40 5.74
N GLY A 270 10.76 -16.27 4.90
CA GLY A 270 10.56 -17.72 4.94
C GLY A 270 9.47 -18.22 3.98
N GLY A 271 8.70 -17.31 3.36
CA GLY A 271 7.74 -17.63 2.30
C GLY A 271 8.32 -17.39 0.91
N ALA A 272 7.87 -18.18 -0.07
CA ALA A 272 8.09 -17.87 -1.50
C ALA A 272 7.49 -16.49 -1.86
N PRO A 273 7.90 -15.82 -2.95
CA PRO A 273 7.51 -14.43 -3.24
C PRO A 273 6.07 -14.32 -3.78
N ARG A 274 5.10 -14.81 -3.01
CA ARG A 274 3.67 -14.78 -3.34
C ARG A 274 3.09 -13.41 -3.01
N VAL A 275 2.39 -12.85 -3.98
CA VAL A 275 1.58 -11.64 -3.85
C VAL A 275 0.12 -12.02 -4.00
N ARG A 276 -0.71 -11.56 -3.07
CA ARG A 276 -2.17 -11.71 -3.10
C ARG A 276 -2.81 -10.33 -3.01
N VAL A 277 -3.84 -10.09 -3.81
CA VAL A 277 -4.55 -8.80 -3.90
C VAL A 277 -6.03 -9.06 -3.68
N GLU A 278 -6.62 -8.35 -2.73
CA GLU A 278 -8.02 -8.49 -2.34
C GLU A 278 -8.76 -7.16 -2.47
N ASN A 279 -10.01 -7.22 -2.92
CA ASN A 279 -10.86 -6.07 -3.01
C ASN A 279 -11.29 -5.60 -1.62
N GLY A 280 -10.86 -4.39 -1.24
CA GLY A 280 -11.10 -3.86 0.10
C GLY A 280 -12.59 -3.70 0.39
N GLN A 281 -13.37 -3.26 -0.58
CA GLN A 281 -14.82 -3.11 -0.42
C GLN A 281 -15.51 -4.43 -0.07
N THR A 282 -15.13 -5.51 -0.74
CA THR A 282 -15.66 -6.85 -0.48
C THR A 282 -15.24 -7.33 0.91
N LEU A 283 -13.99 -7.11 1.32
CA LEU A 283 -13.52 -7.46 2.67
C LEU A 283 -14.35 -6.83 3.78
N ILE A 284 -14.72 -5.54 3.61
CA ILE A 284 -15.54 -4.81 4.58
C ILE A 284 -17.01 -5.24 4.50
N THR A 285 -17.57 -5.39 3.30
CA THR A 285 -18.98 -5.74 3.11
C THR A 285 -19.31 -7.14 3.65
N ASP A 286 -18.40 -8.09 3.45
CA ASP A 286 -18.54 -9.48 3.94
C ASP A 286 -17.97 -9.64 5.37
N GLY A 287 -17.68 -8.53 6.05
CA GLY A 287 -17.07 -8.47 7.38
C GLY A 287 -17.71 -9.43 8.39
N GLY A 288 -16.89 -10.25 9.04
CA GLY A 288 -17.32 -11.19 10.08
C GLY A 288 -17.86 -12.53 9.59
N THR A 289 -17.77 -12.82 8.29
CA THR A 289 -18.16 -14.11 7.71
C THR A 289 -17.00 -15.05 7.39
N TYR A 290 -15.76 -14.57 7.52
CA TYR A 290 -14.54 -15.29 7.16
C TYR A 290 -13.48 -15.22 8.26
N THR A 291 -12.57 -16.19 8.25
CA THR A 291 -11.39 -16.23 9.14
C THR A 291 -10.08 -16.34 8.37
N SER A 292 -10.16 -16.67 7.08
CA SER A 292 -9.08 -16.67 6.11
C SER A 292 -9.57 -16.04 4.81
N LEU A 293 -8.68 -15.41 4.06
CA LEU A 293 -9.00 -14.96 2.70
C LEU A 293 -9.41 -16.12 1.77
N ASP A 294 -9.08 -17.36 2.10
CA ASP A 294 -9.54 -18.54 1.34
C ASP A 294 -11.04 -18.81 1.50
N ASP A 295 -11.68 -18.28 2.55
CA ASP A 295 -13.11 -18.41 2.80
C ASP A 295 -13.96 -17.48 1.91
N ILE A 296 -13.33 -16.46 1.31
CA ILE A 296 -13.98 -15.38 0.54
C ILE A 296 -13.30 -15.19 -0.84
N PRO A 297 -13.34 -16.19 -1.72
CA PRO A 297 -12.71 -16.11 -3.03
C PRO A 297 -13.27 -14.99 -3.94
N SER A 298 -14.44 -14.44 -3.62
CA SER A 298 -15.03 -13.28 -4.29
C SER A 298 -14.21 -11.99 -4.14
N ALA A 299 -13.45 -11.85 -3.05
CA ALA A 299 -12.61 -10.68 -2.83
C ALA A 299 -11.32 -10.71 -3.67
N GLN A 300 -10.87 -11.89 -4.13
CA GLN A 300 -9.55 -12.03 -4.72
C GLN A 300 -9.48 -11.41 -6.12
N LEU A 301 -8.65 -10.37 -6.26
CA LEU A 301 -8.35 -9.70 -7.53
C LEU A 301 -7.16 -10.34 -8.24
N ALA A 302 -6.12 -10.74 -7.50
CA ALA A 302 -4.93 -11.39 -8.05
C ALA A 302 -4.21 -12.28 -7.04
N ASN A 303 -3.53 -13.32 -7.52
CA ASN A 303 -2.71 -14.23 -6.71
C ASN A 303 -1.61 -14.85 -7.56
N PHE A 304 -0.36 -14.44 -7.37
CA PHE A 304 0.76 -14.79 -8.25
C PHE A 304 2.11 -14.78 -7.52
N PHE A 305 3.16 -15.28 -8.16
CA PHE A 305 4.54 -15.18 -7.66
C PHE A 305 5.30 -14.07 -8.38
N ALA A 306 5.91 -13.17 -7.61
CA ALA A 306 6.61 -12.00 -8.11
C ALA A 306 8.13 -12.12 -7.88
N GLY A 307 8.81 -12.94 -8.69
CA GLY A 307 10.25 -13.18 -8.58
C GLY A 307 10.62 -14.66 -8.67
N ASN A 308 11.79 -15.01 -8.13
CA ASN A 308 12.28 -16.38 -8.12
C ASN A 308 11.53 -17.25 -7.11
N THR A 309 10.74 -18.21 -7.58
CA THR A 309 9.93 -19.10 -6.73
C THR A 309 10.74 -20.05 -5.86
N ASN A 310 12.04 -20.22 -6.12
CA ASN A 310 12.93 -20.99 -5.25
C ASN A 310 13.48 -20.17 -4.09
N ASN A 311 13.34 -18.84 -4.12
CA ASN A 311 13.72 -17.98 -3.02
C ASN A 311 12.59 -17.93 -1.97
N THR A 312 12.95 -17.94 -0.70
CA THR A 312 12.01 -17.87 0.43
C THR A 312 12.23 -16.63 1.30
N GLY A 313 12.89 -15.60 0.79
CA GLY A 313 13.14 -14.33 1.49
C GLY A 313 11.89 -13.47 1.69
N GLY A 314 10.72 -13.91 1.20
CA GLY A 314 9.49 -13.13 1.13
C GLY A 314 9.50 -12.09 0.01
N ILE A 315 8.45 -11.29 -0.08
CA ILE A 315 8.30 -10.24 -1.09
C ILE A 315 7.75 -8.96 -0.46
N ARG A 316 8.50 -7.86 -0.54
CA ARG A 316 8.06 -6.56 -0.03
C ARG A 316 7.17 -5.92 -1.08
N VAL A 317 6.10 -5.27 -0.66
CA VAL A 317 5.08 -4.70 -1.57
C VAL A 317 4.84 -3.23 -1.25
N SER A 318 4.59 -2.44 -2.29
CA SER A 318 4.09 -1.07 -2.21
C SER A 318 3.08 -0.86 -3.34
N VAL A 319 2.09 0.00 -3.13
CA VAL A 319 1.20 0.49 -4.19
C VAL A 319 1.61 1.91 -4.57
N LYS A 320 1.73 2.16 -5.87
CA LYS A 320 2.15 3.45 -6.44
C LYS A 320 1.41 3.75 -7.74
N ASN A 321 1.43 5.00 -8.14
CA ASN A 321 0.85 5.44 -9.41
C ASN A 321 1.74 4.99 -10.59
N LEU A 322 1.52 3.79 -11.14
CA LEU A 322 2.37 3.19 -12.18
C LEU A 322 1.79 3.34 -13.60
N GLY A 323 0.50 3.63 -13.74
CA GLY A 323 -0.17 3.65 -15.05
C GLY A 323 -0.32 5.04 -15.67
N ILE A 324 -0.63 5.06 -16.97
CA ILE A 324 -1.03 6.29 -17.68
C ILE A 324 -2.32 6.81 -17.05
N GLY A 325 -2.35 8.10 -16.66
CA GLY A 325 -3.55 8.75 -16.15
C GLY A 325 -3.81 8.60 -14.64
N GLY A 326 -2.83 8.17 -13.83
CA GLY A 326 -3.00 8.12 -12.37
C GLY A 326 -3.23 6.74 -11.78
N GLN A 327 -3.16 5.69 -12.61
CA GLN A 327 -3.61 4.36 -12.24
C GLN A 327 -2.64 3.67 -11.28
N ALA A 328 -3.18 3.10 -10.19
CA ALA A 328 -2.39 2.37 -9.22
C ALA A 328 -1.80 1.08 -9.82
N GLY A 329 -0.66 0.69 -9.28
CA GLY A 329 0.00 -0.57 -9.56
C GLY A 329 0.88 -0.98 -8.39
N ILE A 330 1.39 -2.20 -8.47
CA ILE A 330 2.19 -2.80 -7.40
C ILE A 330 3.66 -2.70 -7.78
N VAL A 331 4.47 -2.16 -6.88
CA VAL A 331 5.93 -2.29 -6.90
C VAL A 331 6.31 -3.34 -5.88
N VAL A 332 7.15 -4.30 -6.28
CA VAL A 332 7.66 -5.33 -5.38
C VAL A 332 9.17 -5.28 -5.27
N GLY A 333 9.67 -5.55 -4.07
CA GLY A 333 11.09 -5.68 -3.75
C GLY A 333 11.42 -7.12 -3.39
N SER A 334 12.41 -7.69 -4.11
CA SER A 334 12.93 -9.04 -3.86
C SER A 334 13.37 -9.24 -2.42
N GLY A 335 13.15 -10.44 -1.90
CA GLY A 335 13.58 -10.82 -0.56
C GLY A 335 15.05 -11.20 -0.47
N THR A 336 15.50 -11.42 0.76
CA THR A 336 16.88 -11.84 1.04
C THR A 336 17.28 -13.08 0.25
N GLY A 337 18.45 -13.01 -0.40
CA GLY A 337 18.98 -14.08 -1.24
C GLY A 337 18.50 -14.05 -2.70
N ASP A 338 17.70 -13.05 -3.11
CA ASP A 338 17.24 -12.90 -4.51
C ASP A 338 17.68 -11.57 -5.15
N GLY A 339 18.83 -11.06 -4.71
CA GLY A 339 19.43 -9.86 -5.28
C GLY A 339 18.88 -8.57 -4.68
N SER A 340 18.69 -7.59 -5.55
CA SER A 340 18.08 -6.28 -5.28
C SER A 340 17.05 -5.94 -6.36
N THR A 341 16.41 -6.96 -6.91
CA THR A 341 15.43 -6.84 -7.97
C THR A 341 14.21 -6.08 -7.48
N VAL A 342 13.82 -5.05 -8.23
CA VAL A 342 12.57 -4.31 -8.10
C VAL A 342 11.74 -4.54 -9.35
N THR A 343 10.47 -4.87 -9.19
CA THR A 343 9.57 -5.19 -10.31
C THR A 343 8.24 -4.45 -10.15
N GLY A 344 7.71 -3.87 -11.23
CA GLY A 344 6.45 -3.14 -11.24
C GLY A 344 5.38 -3.83 -12.08
N TYR A 345 4.14 -3.82 -11.60
CA TYR A 345 2.96 -4.38 -12.27
C TYR A 345 1.82 -3.36 -12.27
N THR A 346 1.23 -3.09 -13.44
CA THR A 346 0.02 -2.25 -13.54
C THR A 346 -1.21 -3.03 -13.14
N SER A 347 -2.25 -2.36 -12.63
CA SER A 347 -3.55 -3.01 -12.43
C SER A 347 -4.09 -3.72 -13.68
N SER A 348 -3.87 -3.14 -14.86
CA SER A 348 -4.24 -3.78 -16.13
C SER A 348 -3.54 -5.11 -16.38
N SER A 349 -2.31 -5.31 -15.90
CA SER A 349 -1.62 -6.60 -16.03
C SER A 349 -2.07 -7.60 -14.95
N LEU A 350 -2.50 -7.12 -13.78
CA LEU A 350 -3.06 -7.94 -12.69
C LEU A 350 -4.44 -8.52 -13.05
N ALA A 351 -5.31 -7.73 -13.69
CA ALA A 351 -6.70 -8.12 -13.98
C ALA A 351 -6.86 -9.26 -15.00
N ILE A 352 -5.79 -9.62 -15.72
CA ILE A 352 -5.86 -10.50 -16.90
C ILE A 352 -5.06 -11.80 -16.77
N SER A 353 -4.35 -12.04 -15.66
CA SER A 353 -3.40 -13.16 -15.58
C SER A 353 -3.06 -13.59 -14.16
N THR A 354 -2.91 -14.91 -13.95
CA THR A 354 -2.27 -15.49 -12.75
C THR A 354 -0.73 -15.36 -12.79
N ASN A 355 -0.19 -14.82 -13.87
CA ASN A 355 1.23 -14.52 -14.08
C ASN A 355 1.34 -13.17 -14.80
N PRO A 356 1.18 -12.05 -14.09
CA PRO A 356 1.12 -10.73 -14.69
C PRO A 356 2.48 -10.35 -15.31
N SER A 357 2.45 -9.75 -16.49
CA SER A 357 3.67 -9.21 -17.11
C SER A 357 4.10 -7.94 -16.38
N PRO A 358 5.38 -7.82 -16.00
CA PRO A 358 5.89 -6.60 -15.38
C PRO A 358 6.04 -5.49 -16.42
N ILE A 359 5.83 -4.24 -16.00
CA ILE A 359 6.11 -3.04 -16.82
C ILE A 359 7.58 -2.64 -16.76
N PHE A 360 8.26 -2.97 -15.68
CA PHE A 360 9.71 -2.85 -15.52
C PHE A 360 10.22 -3.90 -14.54
N SER A 361 11.48 -4.28 -14.68
CA SER A 361 12.23 -5.07 -13.70
C SER A 361 13.71 -4.71 -13.80
N PHE A 362 14.34 -4.37 -12.69
CA PHE A 362 15.74 -3.95 -12.64
C PHE A 362 16.36 -4.26 -11.28
N ASN A 363 17.70 -4.27 -11.21
CA ASN A 363 18.43 -4.37 -9.94
C ASN A 363 18.74 -2.96 -9.43
N ALA A 364 18.18 -2.59 -8.28
CA ALA A 364 18.41 -1.27 -7.68
C ALA A 364 19.87 -1.12 -7.19
N PHE A 365 20.42 -2.19 -6.62
CA PHE A 365 21.77 -2.24 -6.07
C PHE A 365 22.54 -3.41 -6.71
N PRO A 366 23.13 -3.23 -7.90
CA PRO A 366 23.81 -4.32 -8.61
C PRO A 366 24.91 -4.97 -7.77
N GLY A 367 24.86 -6.31 -7.66
CA GLY A 367 25.80 -7.10 -6.85
C GLY A 367 25.41 -7.26 -5.38
N PHE A 368 24.37 -6.57 -4.91
CA PHE A 368 23.79 -6.77 -3.59
C PHE A 368 22.77 -7.92 -3.62
N ASN A 369 22.83 -8.80 -2.61
CA ASN A 369 21.99 -10.00 -2.51
C ASN A 369 21.08 -10.02 -1.26
N GLY A 370 21.05 -8.94 -0.48
CA GLY A 370 20.31 -8.89 0.78
C GLY A 370 18.80 -8.75 0.65
N GLY A 371 18.29 -8.47 -0.56
CA GLY A 371 16.90 -8.07 -0.79
C GLY A 371 16.72 -6.55 -0.70
N VAL A 372 15.52 -6.05 -0.99
CA VAL A 372 15.22 -4.61 -0.92
C VAL A 372 13.83 -4.37 -0.32
N PHE A 373 13.71 -3.26 0.41
CA PHE A 373 12.42 -2.67 0.74
C PHE A 373 12.02 -1.67 -0.34
N VAL A 374 10.72 -1.62 -0.62
CA VAL A 374 10.10 -0.68 -1.55
C VAL A 374 8.97 0.03 -0.80
N GLY A 375 8.81 1.33 -1.02
CA GLY A 375 7.75 2.10 -0.36
C GLY A 375 7.47 3.45 -0.98
#